data_AF-A0A832WNJ9-F1
#
_entry.id   AF-A0A832WNJ9-F1
#
_cell.length_a   1.000
_cell.length_b   1.000
_cell.length_c   1.000
_cell.angle_alpha   90.00
_cell.angle_beta   90.00
_cell.angle_gamma   90.00
#
_symmetry.space_group_name_H-M   'P 1'
#
loop_
_entity.id
_entity.type
_entity.pdbx_description
1 polymer ?
#
loop_
_entity_poly.entity_id
_entity_poly.type
_entity_poly.pdbx_seq_one_letter_code
_entity_poly.pdbx_strand_id
1 'polypeptide(L)'
;MNKNKIVYPFSHVVRSRAASTMVEIHSLLDLMSSKNFDTSELGKAIVLFKLADIVAMLSNTINTWTREITERDYSCPVISLALEKKLIKFSDFEKVSAENLKEKLSPVSEMIENELNKAILSMKEFAENSEIKSFDTSKFVNSYVNLYWQTDAMN
;
A
#
# COMPACT_ATOMS: atom_id res chain seq x y z
N MET A 1 28.59 13.38 -14.77
CA MET A 1 28.41 11.98 -14.32
C MET A 1 27.09 11.44 -14.85
N ASN A 2 27.11 10.22 -15.39
CA ASN A 2 26.07 9.62 -16.23
C ASN A 2 24.72 9.42 -15.52
N LYS A 3 23.67 10.11 -15.97
CA LYS A 3 22.26 9.84 -15.61
C LYS A 3 21.72 8.50 -16.16
N ASN A 4 22.55 7.75 -16.89
CA ASN A 4 22.17 6.54 -17.64
C ASN A 4 22.62 5.21 -17.02
N LYS A 5 23.12 5.18 -15.79
CA LYS A 5 23.26 3.92 -15.03
C LYS A 5 22.21 3.87 -13.93
N ILE A 6 20.97 3.67 -14.35
CA ILE A 6 19.88 3.27 -13.47
C ILE A 6 20.20 1.85 -13.00
N VAL A 7 20.74 1.72 -11.79
CA VAL A 7 20.79 0.43 -11.08
C VAL A 7 19.60 0.42 -10.15
N TYR A 8 18.43 0.11 -10.72
CA TYR A 8 17.26 -0.26 -9.95
C TYR A 8 16.88 -1.67 -10.40
N PRO A 9 16.91 -2.68 -9.52
CA PRO A 9 16.38 -4.00 -9.84
C PRO A 9 14.84 -3.98 -9.80
N PHE A 10 14.19 -2.92 -10.29
CA PHE A 10 12.73 -2.83 -10.33
C PHE A 10 12.10 -3.65 -11.45
N SER A 11 12.89 -4.15 -12.41
CA SER A 11 12.34 -4.97 -13.51
C SER A 11 11.83 -6.33 -13.06
N HIS A 12 12.15 -6.77 -11.84
CA HIS A 12 11.74 -8.06 -11.29
C HIS A 12 11.01 -7.99 -9.95
N VAL A 13 10.96 -6.82 -9.29
CA VAL A 13 10.09 -6.61 -8.12
C VAL A 13 8.68 -6.31 -8.62
N VAL A 14 8.11 -7.41 -9.08
CA VAL A 14 6.70 -7.76 -9.11
C VAL A 14 5.79 -6.86 -9.95
N ARG A 15 5.37 -7.44 -11.09
CA ARG A 15 3.96 -7.40 -11.49
C ARG A 15 3.10 -8.06 -10.40
N SER A 16 3.15 -7.58 -9.16
CA SER A 16 2.37 -8.19 -8.10
C SER A 16 0.97 -7.66 -8.25
N ARG A 17 0.08 -8.57 -8.61
CA ARG A 17 -1.33 -8.40 -8.30
C ARG A 17 -1.61 -8.65 -6.81
N ALA A 18 -0.59 -8.93 -6.00
CA ALA A 18 -0.68 -9.13 -4.55
C ALA A 18 0.30 -8.20 -3.82
N ALA A 19 -0.20 -7.21 -3.11
CA ALA A 19 0.62 -6.29 -2.34
C ALA A 19 1.56 -7.06 -1.38
N SER A 20 2.86 -6.92 -1.59
CA SER A 20 3.78 -7.15 -0.49
C SER A 20 3.66 -5.92 0.42
N THR A 21 3.04 -6.04 1.59
CA THR A 21 3.05 -5.02 2.67
C THR A 21 4.40 -5.00 3.40
N MET A 22 5.48 -5.22 2.65
CA MET A 22 6.88 -5.20 3.10
C MET A 22 7.71 -4.30 2.19
N VAL A 23 7.09 -3.24 1.65
CA VAL A 23 7.73 -2.30 0.73
C VAL A 23 8.95 -1.67 1.38
N GLU A 24 8.83 -1.24 2.64
CA GLU A 24 9.92 -0.63 3.39
C GLU A 24 11.14 -1.57 3.49
N ILE A 25 10.90 -2.81 3.90
CA ILE A 25 11.95 -3.81 4.09
C ILE A 25 12.65 -4.11 2.77
N HIS A 26 11.89 -4.41 1.70
CA HIS A 26 12.48 -4.73 0.40
C HIS A 26 13.27 -3.54 -0.17
N SER A 27 12.73 -2.33 -0.05
CA SER A 27 13.41 -1.12 -0.52
C SER A 27 14.71 -0.86 0.24
N LEU A 28 14.73 -1.11 1.56
CA LEU A 28 15.95 -1.01 2.36
C LEU A 28 17.01 -2.04 1.96
N LEU A 29 16.62 -3.29 1.72
CA LEU A 29 17.55 -4.34 1.25
C LEU A 29 18.15 -3.99 -0.12
N ASP A 30 17.33 -3.43 -1.02
CA ASP A 30 17.79 -2.95 -2.32
C ASP A 30 18.78 -1.78 -2.17
N LEU A 31 18.51 -0.82 -1.28
CA LEU A 31 19.42 0.28 -1.00
C LEU A 31 20.75 -0.19 -0.41
N MET A 32 20.73 -1.12 0.54
CA MET A 32 21.94 -1.69 1.15
C MET A 32 22.82 -2.42 0.12
N SER A 33 22.21 -2.93 -0.95
CA SER A 33 22.89 -3.58 -2.06
C SER A 33 23.36 -2.59 -3.15
N SER A 34 22.95 -1.31 -3.05
CA SER A 34 23.28 -0.27 -4.03
C SER A 34 24.63 0.37 -3.75
N LYS A 35 25.53 0.32 -4.73
CA LYS A 35 26.87 0.93 -4.64
C LYS A 35 26.87 2.46 -4.71
N ASN A 36 25.78 3.05 -5.20
CA ASN A 36 25.73 4.48 -5.55
C ASN A 36 24.74 5.27 -4.68
N PHE A 37 24.14 4.65 -3.66
CA PHE A 37 23.22 5.33 -2.76
C PHE A 37 24.00 6.28 -1.83
N ASP A 38 23.57 7.54 -1.76
CA ASP A 38 24.10 8.49 -0.79
C ASP A 38 23.47 8.22 0.58
N THR A 39 24.27 7.72 1.52
CA THR A 39 23.81 7.39 2.87
C THR A 39 23.25 8.59 3.65
N SER A 40 23.59 9.83 3.26
CA SER A 40 22.99 11.02 3.85
C SER A 40 21.50 11.18 3.51
N GLU A 41 21.02 10.53 2.46
CA GLU A 41 19.61 10.54 2.04
C GLU A 41 18.77 9.44 2.73
N LEU A 42 19.40 8.53 3.49
CA LEU A 42 18.75 7.35 4.06
C LEU A 42 17.50 7.68 4.89
N GLY A 43 17.59 8.70 5.76
CA GLY A 43 16.47 9.11 6.59
C GLY A 43 15.24 9.53 5.78
N LYS A 44 15.44 10.22 4.65
CA LYS A 44 14.36 10.63 3.75
C LYS A 44 13.82 9.45 2.95
N ALA A 45 14.71 8.56 2.49
CA ALA A 45 14.31 7.36 1.76
C ALA A 45 13.43 6.43 2.62
N ILE A 46 13.78 6.22 3.89
CA ILE A 46 12.96 5.46 4.85
C ILE A 46 11.55 6.03 4.95
N VAL A 47 11.42 7.35 5.07
CA VAL A 47 10.10 8.00 5.14
C VAL A 47 9.29 7.75 3.86
N LEU A 48 9.91 7.90 2.68
CA LEU A 48 9.23 7.60 1.41
C LEU A 48 8.79 6.14 1.32
N PHE A 49 9.63 5.19 1.73
CA PHE A 49 9.28 3.77 1.67
C PHE A 49 8.19 3.38 2.67
N LYS A 50 8.19 3.98 3.85
CA LYS A 50 7.12 3.80 4.84
C LYS A 50 5.78 4.32 4.32
N LEU A 51 5.77 5.46 3.63
CA LEU A 51 4.56 5.98 2.98
C LEU A 51 4.07 5.01 1.89
N ALA A 52 4.98 4.47 1.09
CA ALA A 52 4.63 3.47 0.08
C ALA A 52 4.11 2.16 0.67
N ASP A 53 4.63 1.74 1.83
CA ASP A 53 4.15 0.56 2.53
C ASP A 53 2.72 0.73 3.05
N ILE A 54 2.40 1.92 3.58
CA ILE A 54 1.02 2.29 3.96
C ILE A 54 0.09 2.25 2.75
N VAL A 55 0.50 2.86 1.62
CA VAL A 55 -0.28 2.83 0.38
C VAL A 55 -0.51 1.39 -0.10
N ALA A 56 0.53 0.55 -0.08
CA ALA A 56 0.43 -0.85 -0.47
C ALA A 56 -0.51 -1.64 0.45
N MET A 57 -0.45 -1.43 1.77
CA MET A 57 -1.31 -2.08 2.75
C MET A 57 -2.78 -1.69 2.59
N LEU A 58 -3.06 -0.38 2.45
CA LEU A 58 -4.43 0.11 2.27
C LEU A 58 -5.01 -0.35 0.92
N SER A 59 -4.21 -0.28 -0.15
CA SER A 59 -4.62 -0.79 -1.47
C SER A 59 -4.88 -2.29 -1.44
N ASN A 60 -4.06 -3.08 -0.75
CA ASN A 60 -4.31 -4.51 -0.56
C ASN A 60 -5.66 -4.73 0.11
N THR A 61 -5.88 -4.04 1.23
CA THR A 61 -7.10 -4.15 2.03
C THR A 61 -8.34 -3.91 1.17
N ILE A 62 -8.37 -2.84 0.36
CA ILE A 62 -9.49 -2.54 -0.54
C ILE A 62 -9.72 -3.65 -1.57
N ASN A 63 -8.64 -4.23 -2.10
CA ASN A 63 -8.74 -5.24 -3.15
C ASN A 63 -9.09 -6.64 -2.63
N THR A 64 -8.77 -6.96 -1.37
CA THR A 64 -8.89 -8.33 -0.85
C THR A 64 -9.97 -8.52 0.21
N TRP A 65 -10.47 -7.45 0.84
CA TRP A 65 -11.34 -7.60 2.02
C TRP A 65 -12.58 -8.44 1.77
N THR A 66 -13.26 -8.28 0.62
CA THR A 66 -14.50 -9.03 0.33
C THR A 66 -14.26 -10.54 0.27
N ARG A 67 -13.12 -10.95 -0.29
CA ARG A 67 -12.65 -12.34 -0.31
C ARG A 67 -12.28 -12.81 1.09
N GLU A 68 -11.53 -11.99 1.84
CA GLU A 68 -11.13 -12.27 3.22
C GLU A 68 -12.34 -12.50 4.16
N ILE A 69 -13.44 -11.76 3.99
CA ILE A 69 -14.70 -12.01 4.73
C ILE A 69 -15.25 -13.40 4.42
N THR A 70 -15.22 -13.80 3.15
CA THR A 70 -15.73 -15.10 2.70
C THR A 70 -14.87 -16.25 3.23
N GLU A 71 -13.55 -16.04 3.27
CA GLU A 71 -12.55 -16.96 3.82
C GLU A 71 -12.51 -16.97 5.37
N ARG A 72 -13.29 -16.08 6.01
CA ARG A 72 -13.30 -15.89 7.48
C ARG A 72 -11.93 -15.51 8.04
N ASP A 73 -11.18 -14.72 7.28
CA ASP A 73 -9.92 -14.16 7.77
C ASP A 73 -10.21 -12.98 8.72
N TYR A 74 -10.19 -13.28 10.02
CA TYR A 74 -10.43 -12.30 11.08
C TYR A 74 -9.30 -11.28 11.24
N SER A 75 -8.16 -11.46 10.57
CA SER A 75 -7.07 -10.48 10.54
C SER A 75 -7.30 -9.35 9.53
N CYS A 76 -8.36 -9.42 8.72
CA CYS A 76 -8.77 -8.39 7.78
C CYS A 76 -8.86 -7.01 8.46
N PRO A 77 -8.16 -5.97 7.96
CA PRO A 77 -8.19 -4.64 8.56
C PRO A 77 -9.59 -4.00 8.55
N VAL A 78 -10.45 -4.33 7.57
CA VAL A 78 -11.85 -3.87 7.52
C VAL A 78 -12.64 -4.40 8.73
N ILE A 79 -12.46 -5.67 9.08
CA ILE A 79 -13.08 -6.27 10.27
C ILE A 79 -12.60 -5.56 11.53
N SER A 80 -11.28 -5.41 11.65
CA SER A 80 -10.65 -4.81 12.83
C SER A 80 -11.18 -3.39 13.08
N LEU A 81 -11.23 -2.56 12.04
CA LEU A 81 -11.75 -1.21 12.11
C LEU A 81 -13.26 -1.16 12.39
N ALA A 82 -14.04 -2.08 11.82
CA ALA A 82 -15.48 -2.16 12.06
C ALA A 82 -15.81 -2.54 13.51
N LEU A 83 -15.03 -3.44 14.11
CA LEU A 83 -15.13 -3.80 15.53
C LEU A 83 -14.77 -2.62 16.43
N GLU A 84 -13.66 -1.92 16.14
CA GLU A 84 -13.25 -0.72 16.87
C GLU A 84 -14.34 0.35 16.85
N LYS A 85 -14.95 0.57 15.68
CA LYS A 85 -16.06 1.53 15.49
C LYS A 85 -17.42 1.01 15.97
N LYS A 86 -17.48 -0.21 16.52
CA LYS A 86 -18.72 -0.86 17.03
C LYS A 86 -19.82 -1.03 15.98
N LEU A 87 -19.46 -1.11 14.70
CA LEU A 87 -20.39 -1.35 13.59
C LEU A 87 -20.81 -2.82 13.51
N ILE A 88 -19.93 -3.72 13.95
CA ILE A 88 -20.18 -5.15 14.09
C ILE A 88 -19.76 -5.63 15.48
N LYS A 89 -20.20 -6.84 15.84
CA LYS A 89 -19.79 -7.54 17.05
C LYS A 89 -19.22 -8.91 16.69
N PHE A 90 -18.40 -9.50 17.58
CA PHE A 90 -17.90 -10.86 17.38
C PHE A 90 -19.01 -11.90 17.17
N SER A 91 -20.17 -11.73 17.81
CA SER A 91 -21.31 -12.62 17.61
C SER A 91 -21.92 -12.57 16.20
N ASP A 92 -21.65 -11.50 15.43
CA ASP A 92 -22.17 -11.38 14.06
C ASP A 92 -21.50 -12.41 13.13
N PHE A 93 -20.26 -12.82 13.39
CA PHE A 93 -19.57 -13.82 12.57
C PHE A 93 -20.20 -15.22 12.62
N GLU A 94 -20.94 -15.52 13.68
CA GLU A 94 -21.68 -16.80 13.83
C GLU A 94 -23.10 -16.71 13.28
N LYS A 95 -23.71 -15.51 13.33
CA LYS A 95 -25.15 -15.32 13.12
C LYS A 95 -25.51 -14.69 11.78
N VAL A 96 -24.55 -14.02 11.14
CA VAL A 96 -24.76 -13.25 9.92
C VAL A 96 -24.06 -13.96 8.77
N SER A 97 -24.74 -14.04 7.62
CA SER A 97 -24.12 -14.55 6.41
C SER A 97 -22.96 -13.66 5.96
N ALA A 98 -22.01 -14.21 5.21
CA ALA A 98 -20.91 -13.43 4.66
C ALA A 98 -21.41 -12.24 3.81
N GLU A 99 -22.50 -12.42 3.06
CA GLU A 99 -23.07 -11.38 2.21
C GLU A 99 -23.62 -10.20 3.02
N ASN A 100 -24.42 -10.48 4.05
CA ASN A 100 -24.95 -9.43 4.93
C ASN A 100 -23.83 -8.76 5.74
N LEU A 101 -22.73 -9.48 6.02
CA LEU A 101 -21.58 -8.90 6.67
C LEU A 101 -20.83 -7.95 5.72
N LYS A 102 -20.70 -8.28 4.43
CA LYS A 102 -20.12 -7.37 3.42
C LYS A 102 -20.90 -6.06 3.34
N GLU A 103 -22.23 -6.11 3.32
CA GLU A 103 -23.07 -4.90 3.31
C GLU A 103 -22.79 -4.00 4.53
N LYS A 104 -22.70 -4.59 5.73
CA LYS A 104 -22.37 -3.84 6.96
C LYS A 104 -20.97 -3.23 6.94
N LEU A 105 -20.04 -3.86 6.22
CA LEU A 105 -18.63 -3.45 6.14
C LEU A 105 -18.35 -2.47 5.00
N SER A 106 -19.26 -2.31 4.03
CA SER A 106 -19.11 -1.37 2.91
C SER A 106 -18.78 0.07 3.34
N PRO A 107 -19.41 0.65 4.37
CA PRO A 107 -19.02 1.99 4.84
C PRO A 107 -17.59 2.06 5.37
N VAL A 108 -17.07 0.95 5.91
CA VAL A 108 -15.70 0.89 6.43
C VAL A 108 -14.69 0.78 5.31
N SER A 109 -15.00 0.03 4.24
CA SER A 109 -14.14 0.01 3.04
C SER A 109 -14.05 1.39 2.40
N GLU A 110 -15.15 2.15 2.33
CA GLU A 110 -15.13 3.53 1.83
C GLU A 110 -14.24 4.46 2.69
N MET A 111 -14.24 4.26 4.02
CA MET A 111 -13.33 5.00 4.90
C MET A 111 -11.86 4.69 4.62
N ILE A 112 -11.52 3.40 4.41
CA ILE A 112 -10.16 2.96 4.09
C ILE A 112 -9.73 3.48 2.71
N GLU A 113 -10.65 3.54 1.74
CA GLU A 113 -10.40 4.10 0.42
C GLU A 113 -10.07 5.60 0.50
N ASN A 114 -10.81 6.34 1.33
CA ASN A 114 -10.49 7.74 1.60
C ASN A 114 -9.11 7.91 2.25
N GLU A 115 -8.73 7.03 3.18
CA GLU A 115 -7.38 7.05 3.77
C GLU A 115 -6.29 6.67 2.75
N LEU A 116 -6.55 5.74 1.85
CA LEU A 116 -5.65 5.40 0.75
C LEU A 116 -5.40 6.60 -0.16
N ASN A 117 -6.46 7.33 -0.54
CA ASN A 117 -6.34 8.54 -1.35
C ASN A 117 -5.48 9.60 -0.67
N LYS A 118 -5.68 9.83 0.64
CA LYS A 118 -4.84 10.73 1.44
C LYS A 118 -3.39 10.27 1.48
N ALA A 119 -3.15 8.98 1.73
CA ALA A 119 -1.81 8.40 1.79
C ALA A 119 -1.06 8.54 0.46
N ILE A 120 -1.74 8.34 -0.67
CA ILE A 120 -1.18 8.55 -2.02
C ILE A 120 -0.79 10.03 -2.21
N LEU A 121 -1.64 10.97 -1.81
CA LEU A 121 -1.34 12.40 -1.90
C LEU A 121 -0.14 12.78 -1.04
N SER A 122 -0.10 12.35 0.22
CA SER A 122 1.04 12.60 1.12
C SER A 122 2.34 11.98 0.59
N MET A 123 2.28 10.79 -0.01
CA MET A 123 3.44 10.15 -0.63
C MET A 123 3.96 10.95 -1.84
N LYS A 124 3.06 11.45 -2.70
CA LYS A 124 3.41 12.32 -3.84
C LYS A 124 4.07 13.61 -3.37
N GLU A 125 3.41 14.32 -2.45
CA GLU A 125 3.91 15.58 -1.89
C GLU A 125 5.28 15.38 -1.23
N PHE A 126 5.47 14.31 -0.46
CA PHE A 126 6.77 14.00 0.13
C PHE A 126 7.84 13.76 -0.94
N ALA A 127 7.53 12.96 -1.97
CA ALA A 127 8.48 12.65 -3.03
C ALA A 127 8.93 13.92 -3.77
N GLU A 128 8.02 14.85 -4.04
CA GLU A 128 8.29 16.14 -4.68
C GLU A 128 9.21 17.04 -3.84
N ASN A 129 9.07 17.00 -2.50
CA ASN A 129 9.80 17.89 -1.59
C ASN A 129 11.04 17.25 -0.92
N SER A 130 11.24 15.93 -1.06
CA SER A 130 12.31 15.21 -0.36
C SER A 130 13.72 15.46 -0.90
N GLU A 131 13.85 15.93 -2.14
CA GLU A 131 15.13 16.14 -2.84
C GLU A 131 16.07 14.92 -2.87
N ILE A 132 15.54 13.69 -2.79
CA ILE A 132 16.34 12.46 -2.90
C ILE A 132 16.86 12.35 -4.34
N LYS A 133 18.18 12.23 -4.51
CA LYS A 133 18.85 12.17 -5.83
C LYS A 133 19.44 10.79 -6.14
N SER A 134 19.58 9.94 -5.12
CA SER A 134 20.12 8.58 -5.29
C SER A 134 19.24 7.70 -6.16
N PHE A 135 17.96 8.05 -6.33
CA PHE A 135 17.03 7.34 -7.20
C PHE A 135 15.86 8.19 -7.69
N ASP A 136 15.14 7.65 -8.67
CA ASP A 136 13.96 8.29 -9.25
C ASP A 136 12.72 8.08 -8.36
N THR A 137 12.49 9.04 -7.46
CA THR A 137 11.35 9.03 -6.52
C THR A 137 10.01 9.11 -7.25
N SER A 138 9.94 9.86 -8.36
CA SER A 138 8.73 9.97 -9.16
C SER A 138 8.33 8.64 -9.79
N LYS A 139 9.31 7.93 -10.37
CA LYS A 139 9.08 6.58 -10.92
C LYS A 139 8.67 5.58 -9.83
N PHE A 140 9.30 5.67 -8.65
CA PHE A 140 8.93 4.86 -7.49
C PHE A 140 7.49 5.11 -7.04
N VAL A 141 7.08 6.37 -6.85
CA VAL A 141 5.70 6.70 -6.46
C VAL A 141 4.69 6.25 -7.52
N ASN A 142 5.00 6.47 -8.81
CA ASN A 142 4.11 6.13 -9.92
C ASN A 142 3.84 4.63 -10.05
N SER A 143 4.74 3.74 -9.58
CA SER A 143 4.45 2.29 -9.61
C SER A 143 3.31 1.89 -8.67
N TYR A 144 3.09 2.64 -7.58
CA TYR A 144 1.98 2.38 -6.65
C TYR A 144 0.68 3.03 -7.12
N VAL A 145 0.78 4.23 -7.71
CA VAL A 145 -0.39 4.95 -8.22
C VAL A 145 -0.99 4.21 -9.41
N ASN A 146 -0.19 3.83 -10.42
CA ASN A 146 -0.71 3.22 -11.65
C ASN A 146 -1.37 1.84 -11.46
N LEU A 147 -1.06 1.13 -10.36
CA LEU A 147 -1.74 -0.12 -10.00
C LEU A 147 -3.18 0.12 -9.54
N TYR A 148 -3.46 1.28 -8.92
CA TYR A 148 -4.79 1.64 -8.43
C TYR A 148 -5.74 2.07 -9.56
N TRP A 149 -5.24 2.77 -10.58
CA TRP A 149 -6.07 3.25 -11.70
C TRP A 149 -6.34 2.19 -12.78
N GLN A 150 -5.61 1.07 -12.78
CA GLN A 150 -5.92 -0.04 -13.69
C GLN A 150 -7.09 -0.90 -13.21
N THR A 151 -7.45 -0.85 -11.93
CA THR A 151 -8.63 -1.53 -11.39
C THR A 151 -9.94 -0.80 -11.71
N ASP A 152 -9.94 0.53 -11.83
CA ASP A 152 -11.12 1.30 -12.26
C ASP A 152 -11.46 1.14 -13.75
N ALA A 153 -10.49 0.74 -14.58
CA ALA A 153 -10.70 0.52 -16.01
C ALA A 153 -11.17 -0.92 -16.36
N MET A 154 -11.33 -1.79 -15.35
CA MET A 154 -11.72 -3.20 -15.54
C MET A 154 -13.00 -3.62 -14.81
N ASN A 155 -13.73 -2.66 -14.21
CA ASN A 155 -15.07 -2.86 -13.66
C ASN A 155 -16.13 -2.10 -14.45
#